data_AF-A0A9X3HU74-F1
#
_entry.id   AF-A0A9X3HU74-F1
#
_cell.length_a   1.000
_cell.length_b   1.000
_cell.length_c   1.000
_cell.angle_alpha   90.00
_cell.angle_beta   90.00
_cell.angle_gamma   90.00
#
_symmetry.space_group_name_H-M   'P 1'
#
loop_
_entity.id
_entity.type
_entity.pdbx_description
1 polymer ?
#
loop_
_entity_poly.entity_id
_entity_poly.type
_entity_poly.pdbx_seq_one_letter_code
_entity_poly.pdbx_strand_id
1 'polypeptide(L)'
;MFGTATRKSATRVLLLGSGELGKEVAIECQRLGLEVIACDRYENAPAMQVAHRSYVLDMLDGKALQAIIEKEQPDYVVPEIEAIATDKLVELEAKGLNVVPTANATKLTMNREGIRRLAAEELELTTSPYQFADSFEQFAAAVEHVGIPCVCKPVMSSSGKGQSVIKSEDDIQKAWDYAQEGGRSGAGRVIVEGFIDFDYEITLLTVRAVDGVHFCAPIGHRQEDGDYRESWQPQAMSDIALKAAEYTA
;
A
#
# COMPACT_ATOMS: atom_id res chain seq x y z
N MET A 1 -5.58 -6.23 27.66
CA MET A 1 -5.23 -7.62 28.01
C MET A 1 -5.72 -8.49 26.87
N PHE A 2 -4.87 -9.36 26.32
CA PHE A 2 -5.29 -10.27 25.26
C PHE A 2 -6.01 -11.48 25.85
N GLY A 3 -7.05 -11.94 25.16
CA GLY A 3 -7.66 -13.22 25.46
C GLY A 3 -7.00 -14.36 24.67
N THR A 4 -7.35 -15.59 25.03
CA THR A 4 -6.84 -16.79 24.36
C THR A 4 -7.71 -17.17 23.18
N ALA A 5 -7.09 -17.40 22.02
CA ALA A 5 -7.78 -17.85 20.82
C ALA A 5 -8.71 -19.05 21.07
N THR A 6 -9.82 -19.11 20.33
CA THR A 6 -10.90 -20.11 20.42
C THR A 6 -11.73 -20.09 21.71
N ARG A 7 -11.45 -19.15 22.62
CA ARG A 7 -12.25 -18.93 23.84
C ARG A 7 -13.15 -17.72 23.67
N LYS A 8 -14.19 -17.61 24.51
CA LYS A 8 -15.17 -16.51 24.46
C LYS A 8 -14.54 -15.12 24.57
N SER A 9 -13.40 -15.02 25.24
CA SER A 9 -12.67 -13.76 25.45
C SER A 9 -11.57 -13.52 24.42
N ALA A 10 -11.45 -14.34 23.37
CA ALA A 10 -10.37 -14.26 22.39
C ALA A 10 -10.23 -12.86 21.78
N THR A 11 -8.99 -12.41 21.64
CA THR A 11 -8.67 -11.23 20.84
C THR A 11 -8.52 -11.66 19.39
N ARG A 12 -9.34 -11.09 18.51
CA ARG A 12 -9.53 -11.52 17.12
C ARG A 12 -8.91 -10.51 16.14
N VAL A 13 -8.13 -11.03 15.20
CA VAL A 13 -7.49 -10.27 14.11
C VAL A 13 -8.01 -10.80 12.78
N LEU A 14 -8.62 -9.93 11.98
CA LEU A 14 -9.06 -10.22 10.62
C LEU A 14 -8.05 -9.66 9.63
N LEU A 15 -7.38 -10.52 8.87
CA LEU A 15 -6.48 -10.13 7.78
C LEU A 15 -7.28 -9.96 6.48
N LEU A 16 -7.13 -8.82 5.81
CA LEU A 16 -7.71 -8.56 4.49
C LEU A 16 -6.61 -8.58 3.42
N GLY A 17 -6.52 -9.68 2.69
CA GLY A 17 -5.29 -10.12 2.04
C GLY A 17 -4.64 -11.18 2.91
N SER A 18 -4.24 -12.29 2.28
CA SER A 18 -3.67 -13.46 2.93
C SER A 18 -2.41 -13.94 2.19
N GLY A 19 -1.62 -13.01 1.66
CA GLY A 19 -0.34 -13.23 1.01
C GLY A 19 0.76 -13.63 2.00
N GLU A 20 1.99 -13.64 1.51
CA GLU A 20 3.17 -14.03 2.27
C GLU A 20 3.50 -13.06 3.42
N LEU A 21 3.19 -11.76 3.30
CA LEU A 21 3.39 -10.80 4.38
C LEU A 21 2.35 -11.02 5.47
N GLY A 22 1.09 -11.18 5.08
CA GLY A 22 -0.02 -11.53 5.97
C GLY A 22 0.21 -12.85 6.69
N LYS A 23 0.92 -13.80 6.07
CA LYS A 23 1.31 -15.08 6.70
C LYS A 23 2.23 -14.87 7.90
N GLU A 24 3.25 -14.03 7.77
CA GLU A 24 4.15 -13.73 8.90
C GLU A 24 3.42 -12.94 10.00
N VAL A 25 2.55 -11.99 9.63
CA VAL A 25 1.67 -11.29 10.60
C VAL A 25 0.79 -12.29 11.36
N ALA A 26 0.20 -13.28 10.67
CA ALA A 26 -0.60 -14.33 11.28
C ALA A 26 0.22 -15.17 12.26
N ILE A 27 1.47 -15.52 11.91
CA ILE A 27 2.38 -16.28 12.78
C ILE A 27 2.71 -15.49 14.05
N GLU A 28 3.01 -14.19 13.95
CA GLU A 28 3.26 -13.36 15.15
C GLU A 28 2.00 -13.22 16.01
N CYS A 29 0.82 -13.10 15.40
CA CYS A 29 -0.46 -13.13 16.12
C CYS A 29 -0.66 -14.47 16.86
N GLN A 30 -0.36 -15.60 16.21
CA GLN A 30 -0.44 -16.92 16.82
C GLN A 30 0.52 -17.08 18.00
N ARG A 31 1.75 -16.56 17.90
CA ARG A 31 2.73 -16.58 19.00
C ARG A 31 2.23 -15.87 20.26
N LEU A 32 1.37 -14.88 20.11
CA LEU A 32 0.70 -14.17 21.21
C LEU A 32 -0.63 -14.82 21.65
N GLY A 33 -1.04 -15.92 21.01
CA GLY A 33 -2.30 -16.60 21.29
C GLY A 33 -3.53 -15.87 20.78
N LEU A 34 -3.39 -14.95 19.81
CA LEU A 34 -4.49 -14.23 19.18
C LEU A 34 -5.21 -15.14 18.17
N GLU A 35 -6.50 -14.89 17.99
CA GLU A 35 -7.32 -15.62 17.02
C GLU A 35 -7.27 -14.93 15.66
N VAL A 36 -6.70 -15.62 14.68
CA VAL A 36 -6.50 -15.10 13.32
C VAL A 36 -7.57 -15.62 12.37
N ILE A 37 -8.23 -14.70 11.67
CA ILE A 37 -9.13 -14.97 10.57
C ILE A 37 -8.53 -14.38 9.30
N ALA A 38 -8.33 -15.21 8.27
CA ALA A 38 -7.66 -14.81 7.03
C ALA A 38 -8.66 -14.70 5.86
N CYS A 39 -8.73 -13.53 5.23
CA CYS A 39 -9.56 -13.28 4.06
C CYS A 39 -8.71 -13.03 2.81
N ASP A 40 -9.13 -13.61 1.68
CA ASP A 40 -8.53 -13.32 0.37
C ASP A 40 -9.56 -13.54 -0.75
N ARG A 41 -9.18 -13.23 -2.00
CA ARG A 41 -9.99 -13.47 -3.21
C ARG A 41 -9.86 -14.89 -3.76
N TYR A 42 -9.00 -15.72 -3.19
CA TYR A 42 -8.75 -17.10 -3.63
C TYR A 42 -8.51 -18.05 -2.46
N GLU A 43 -8.78 -19.34 -2.67
CA GLU A 43 -8.59 -20.39 -1.68
C GLU A 43 -7.10 -20.68 -1.41
N ASN A 44 -6.79 -21.20 -0.22
CA ASN A 44 -5.46 -21.68 0.17
C ASN A 44 -4.33 -20.64 0.06
N ALA A 45 -4.68 -19.35 0.14
CA ALA A 45 -3.70 -18.26 0.21
C ALA A 45 -2.72 -18.46 1.38
N PRO A 46 -1.46 -17.99 1.29
CA PRO A 46 -0.40 -18.28 2.25
C PRO A 46 -0.78 -18.12 3.73
N ALA A 47 -1.44 -17.02 4.13
CA ALA A 47 -1.83 -16.78 5.51
C ALA A 47 -2.98 -17.69 6.00
N MET A 48 -3.81 -18.20 5.09
CA MET A 48 -4.89 -19.14 5.44
C MET A 48 -4.34 -20.46 6.00
N GLN A 49 -3.14 -20.86 5.57
CA GLN A 49 -2.48 -22.10 6.01
C GLN A 49 -2.11 -22.08 7.51
N VAL A 50 -2.04 -20.88 8.09
CA VAL A 50 -1.68 -20.63 9.49
C VAL A 50 -2.76 -19.82 10.21
N ALA A 51 -3.97 -19.74 9.67
CA ALA A 51 -5.10 -19.06 10.33
C ALA A 51 -5.98 -20.05 11.09
N HIS A 52 -6.78 -19.56 12.04
CA HIS A 52 -7.77 -20.39 12.73
C HIS A 52 -8.98 -20.67 11.84
N ARG A 53 -9.35 -19.69 11.01
CA ARG A 53 -10.41 -19.77 9.99
C ARG A 53 -10.02 -18.92 8.79
N SER A 54 -10.58 -19.23 7.63
CA SER A 54 -10.42 -18.40 6.44
C SER A 54 -11.69 -18.28 5.63
N TYR A 55 -11.76 -17.22 4.83
CA TYR A 55 -12.88 -16.90 3.94
C TYR A 55 -12.39 -16.40 2.60
N VAL A 56 -13.04 -16.86 1.54
CA VAL A 56 -12.84 -16.34 0.18
C VAL A 56 -13.97 -15.37 -0.14
N LEU A 57 -13.62 -14.12 -0.46
CA LEU A 57 -14.56 -13.09 -0.83
C LEU A 57 -13.92 -12.05 -1.76
N ASP A 58 -14.77 -11.35 -2.52
CA ASP A 58 -14.35 -10.11 -3.16
C ASP A 58 -14.25 -9.00 -2.11
N MET A 59 -13.03 -8.60 -1.76
CA MET A 59 -12.79 -7.55 -0.76
C MET A 59 -13.08 -6.14 -1.29
N LEU A 60 -13.31 -5.98 -2.60
CA LEU A 60 -13.82 -4.74 -3.19
C LEU A 60 -15.34 -4.61 -3.03
N ASP A 61 -16.06 -5.70 -2.72
CA ASP A 61 -17.47 -5.63 -2.35
C ASP A 61 -17.62 -5.22 -0.88
N GLY A 62 -17.95 -3.96 -0.66
CA GLY A 62 -18.19 -3.42 0.69
C GLY A 62 -19.31 -4.15 1.46
N LYS A 63 -20.28 -4.80 0.80
CA LYS A 63 -21.30 -5.60 1.49
C LYS A 63 -20.72 -6.93 1.96
N ALA A 64 -19.94 -7.60 1.12
CA ALA A 64 -19.25 -8.84 1.50
C ALA A 64 -18.27 -8.59 2.65
N LEU A 65 -17.51 -7.50 2.56
CA LEU A 65 -16.59 -7.06 3.61
C LEU A 65 -17.30 -6.78 4.94
N GLN A 66 -18.42 -6.05 4.91
CA GLN A 66 -19.22 -5.79 6.11
C GLN A 66 -19.78 -7.09 6.70
N ALA A 67 -20.30 -7.99 5.86
CA ALA A 67 -20.88 -9.25 6.32
C ALA A 67 -19.85 -10.14 7.04
N ILE A 68 -18.60 -10.20 6.57
CA ILE A 68 -17.57 -11.00 7.24
C ILE A 68 -17.13 -10.36 8.56
N ILE A 69 -17.02 -9.03 8.62
CA ILE A 69 -16.69 -8.30 9.86
C ILE A 69 -17.80 -8.50 10.90
N GLU A 70 -19.06 -8.41 10.49
CA GLU A 70 -20.22 -8.65 11.37
C GLU A 70 -20.29 -10.10 11.87
N LYS A 71 -19.89 -11.06 11.04
CA LYS A 71 -19.87 -12.48 11.41
C LYS A 71 -18.76 -12.79 12.42
N GLU A 72 -17.54 -12.35 12.14
CA GLU A 72 -16.36 -12.73 12.93
C GLU A 72 -16.12 -11.81 14.13
N GLN A 73 -16.71 -10.60 14.11
CA GLN A 73 -16.60 -9.59 15.16
C GLN A 73 -15.14 -9.40 15.61
N PRO A 74 -14.22 -9.04 14.70
CA PRO A 74 -12.80 -8.91 15.03
C PRO A 74 -12.54 -7.69 15.91
N ASP A 75 -11.53 -7.78 16.78
CA ASP A 75 -11.03 -6.64 17.55
C ASP A 75 -10.12 -5.75 16.70
N TYR A 76 -9.48 -6.32 15.67
CA TYR A 76 -8.61 -5.62 14.72
C TYR A 76 -8.85 -6.09 13.29
N VAL A 77 -8.91 -5.16 12.35
CA VAL A 77 -8.89 -5.43 10.91
C VAL A 77 -7.59 -4.92 10.33
N VAL A 78 -6.84 -5.82 9.69
CA VAL A 78 -5.49 -5.56 9.18
C VAL A 78 -5.47 -5.78 7.67
N PRO A 79 -5.57 -4.71 6.87
CA PRO A 79 -5.37 -4.75 5.43
C PRO A 79 -3.91 -5.05 5.06
N GLU A 80 -3.69 -6.06 4.22
CA GLU A 80 -2.37 -6.37 3.64
C GLU A 80 -2.19 -5.74 2.25
N ILE A 81 -3.29 -5.59 1.50
CA ILE A 81 -3.27 -5.13 0.10
C ILE A 81 -4.14 -3.88 -0.10
N GLU A 82 -3.96 -3.20 -1.23
CA GLU A 82 -4.75 -1.99 -1.52
C GLU A 82 -6.09 -2.30 -2.21
N ALA A 83 -6.35 -3.54 -2.63
CA ALA A 83 -7.55 -3.92 -3.37
C ALA A 83 -8.72 -4.25 -2.43
N ILE A 84 -9.13 -3.26 -1.63
CA ILE A 84 -10.19 -3.40 -0.60
C ILE A 84 -11.15 -2.21 -0.71
N ALA A 85 -12.42 -2.42 -0.34
CA ALA A 85 -13.42 -1.37 -0.22
C ALA A 85 -13.12 -0.41 0.95
N THR A 86 -12.10 0.45 0.81
CA THR A 86 -11.63 1.35 1.89
C THR A 86 -12.68 2.37 2.34
N ASP A 87 -13.58 2.82 1.45
CA ASP A 87 -14.71 3.67 1.87
C ASP A 87 -15.61 2.94 2.88
N LYS A 88 -15.81 1.63 2.70
CA LYS A 88 -16.51 0.80 3.68
C LYS A 88 -15.72 0.68 4.98
N LEU A 89 -14.39 0.52 4.92
CA LEU A 89 -13.55 0.53 6.13
C LEU A 89 -13.68 1.83 6.91
N VAL A 90 -13.71 2.99 6.23
CA VAL A 90 -13.92 4.30 6.86
C VAL A 90 -15.29 4.37 7.55
N GLU A 91 -16.35 3.91 6.87
CA GLU A 91 -17.69 3.85 7.47
C GLU A 91 -17.77 2.95 8.71
N LEU A 92 -17.06 1.82 8.70
CA LEU A 92 -17.04 0.86 9.80
C LEU A 92 -16.15 1.32 10.96
N GLU A 93 -15.01 1.95 10.67
CA GLU A 93 -14.14 2.56 11.69
C GLU A 93 -14.88 3.67 12.45
N ALA A 94 -15.66 4.49 11.75
CA ALA A 94 -16.54 5.48 12.38
C ALA A 94 -17.61 4.87 13.30
N LYS A 95 -17.89 3.57 13.19
CA LYS A 95 -18.80 2.81 14.05
C LYS A 95 -18.08 2.01 15.16
N GLY A 96 -16.77 2.20 15.31
CA GLY A 96 -15.97 1.59 16.37
C GLY A 96 -15.15 0.37 15.97
N LEU A 97 -15.10 0.02 14.67
CA LEU A 97 -14.14 -0.98 14.18
C LEU A 97 -12.71 -0.42 14.30
N ASN A 98 -11.75 -1.24 14.72
CA ASN A 98 -10.35 -0.84 14.73
C ASN A 98 -9.66 -1.31 13.43
N VAL A 99 -9.40 -0.39 12.52
CA VAL A 99 -8.65 -0.67 11.28
C VAL A 99 -7.19 -0.29 11.50
N VAL A 100 -6.27 -1.17 11.13
CA VAL A 100 -4.83 -0.95 11.34
C VAL A 100 -4.18 -0.37 10.07
N PRO A 101 -3.39 0.72 10.17
CA PRO A 101 -3.23 1.59 11.34
C PRO A 101 -4.42 2.54 11.56
N THR A 102 -5.10 2.96 10.48
CA THR A 102 -6.43 3.59 10.46
C THR A 102 -7.07 3.34 9.08
N ALA A 103 -8.40 3.43 8.98
CA ALA A 103 -9.07 3.34 7.68
C ALA A 103 -8.67 4.49 6.74
N ASN A 104 -8.47 5.69 7.29
CA ASN A 104 -8.02 6.83 6.50
C ASN A 104 -6.62 6.62 5.90
N ALA A 105 -5.69 6.01 6.64
CA ALA A 105 -4.37 5.67 6.12
C ALA A 105 -4.49 4.73 4.90
N THR A 106 -5.31 3.67 5.01
CA THR A 106 -5.54 2.72 3.92
C THR A 106 -6.16 3.40 2.68
N LYS A 107 -7.08 4.36 2.90
CA LYS A 107 -7.74 5.12 1.84
C LYS A 107 -6.78 6.06 1.12
N LEU A 108 -5.88 6.72 1.84
CA LEU A 108 -4.93 7.65 1.24
C LEU A 108 -3.82 6.93 0.48
N THR A 109 -3.33 5.78 0.97
CA THR A 109 -2.20 5.08 0.36
C THR A 109 -2.58 4.16 -0.80
N MET A 110 -3.85 3.73 -0.91
CA MET A 110 -4.30 2.95 -2.07
C MET A 110 -4.34 3.77 -3.37
N ASN A 111 -4.45 5.10 -3.26
CA ASN A 111 -4.57 6.01 -4.39
C ASN A 111 -3.34 6.93 -4.41
N ARG A 112 -2.55 6.85 -5.48
CA ARG A 112 -1.32 7.66 -5.63
C ARG A 112 -1.60 9.17 -5.48
N GLU A 113 -2.77 9.65 -5.90
CA GLU A 113 -3.16 11.04 -5.72
C GLU A 113 -3.31 11.44 -4.26
N GLY A 114 -3.99 10.61 -3.46
CA GLY A 114 -4.20 10.88 -2.04
C GLY A 114 -2.88 11.05 -1.30
N ILE A 115 -2.02 10.04 -1.37
CA ILE A 115 -0.73 10.08 -0.68
C ILE A 115 0.24 11.11 -1.27
N ARG A 116 0.23 11.36 -2.58
CA ARG A 116 1.10 12.37 -3.20
C ARG A 116 0.73 13.78 -2.75
N ARG A 117 -0.55 14.14 -2.79
CA ARG A 117 -1.01 15.47 -2.36
C ARG A 117 -0.79 15.67 -0.86
N LEU A 118 -1.09 14.65 -0.05
CA LEU A 118 -0.77 14.71 1.39
C LEU A 118 0.72 15.02 1.61
N ALA A 119 1.62 14.25 0.97
CA ALA A 119 3.05 14.42 1.17
C ALA A 119 3.57 15.77 0.66
N ALA A 120 3.23 16.15 -0.58
CA ALA A 120 3.83 17.31 -1.24
C ALA A 120 3.12 18.64 -0.93
N GLU A 121 1.79 18.63 -0.78
CA GLU A 121 0.98 19.85 -0.68
C GLU A 121 0.60 20.16 0.77
N GLU A 122 0.25 19.14 1.58
CA GLU A 122 -0.17 19.36 2.97
C GLU A 122 1.00 19.28 3.97
N LEU A 123 1.92 18.33 3.77
CA LEU A 123 3.09 18.12 4.64
C LEU A 123 4.36 18.81 4.13
N GLU A 124 4.32 19.38 2.92
CA GLU A 124 5.44 20.09 2.28
C GLU A 124 6.74 19.25 2.20
N LEU A 125 6.61 17.93 2.10
CA LEU A 125 7.74 17.02 1.94
C LEU A 125 8.30 17.10 0.52
N THR A 126 9.62 16.89 0.40
CA THR A 126 10.27 16.85 -0.91
C THR A 126 9.86 15.56 -1.65
N THR A 127 9.24 15.72 -2.83
CA THR A 127 8.87 14.62 -3.72
C THR A 127 9.37 14.87 -5.14
N SER A 128 9.26 13.86 -6.02
CA SER A 128 9.42 14.10 -7.47
C SER A 128 8.40 15.15 -7.96
N PRO A 129 8.77 15.98 -8.96
CA PRO A 129 7.78 16.82 -9.63
C PRO A 129 6.73 15.91 -10.26
N TYR A 130 5.46 16.34 -10.22
CA TYR A 130 4.37 15.51 -10.72
C TYR A 130 3.22 16.31 -11.30
N GLN A 131 2.43 15.63 -12.14
CA GLN A 131 1.15 16.13 -12.60
C GLN A 131 0.18 14.96 -12.85
N PHE A 132 -1.09 15.16 -12.53
CA PHE A 132 -2.15 14.19 -12.83
C PHE A 132 -2.78 14.50 -14.18
N ALA A 133 -3.23 13.46 -14.87
CA ALA A 133 -3.92 13.57 -16.15
C ALA A 133 -5.08 12.56 -16.26
N ASP A 134 -6.20 13.04 -16.80
CA ASP A 134 -7.44 12.29 -17.03
C ASP A 134 -7.71 12.01 -18.52
N SER A 135 -6.94 12.62 -19.42
CA SER A 135 -7.01 12.41 -20.86
C SER A 135 -5.61 12.37 -21.48
N PHE A 136 -5.51 11.88 -22.72
CA PHE A 136 -4.25 11.84 -23.44
C PHE A 136 -3.64 13.24 -23.63
N GLU A 137 -4.47 14.25 -23.92
CA GLU A 137 -4.02 15.63 -24.10
C GLU A 137 -3.43 16.21 -22.81
N GLN A 138 -4.09 15.96 -21.67
CA GLN A 138 -3.56 16.34 -20.36
C GLN A 138 -2.29 15.59 -20.02
N PHE A 139 -2.20 14.32 -20.40
CA PHE A 139 -1.04 13.47 -20.18
C PHE A 139 0.17 13.94 -20.99
N ALA A 140 -0.01 14.26 -22.28
CA ALA A 140 1.05 14.82 -23.11
C ALA A 140 1.55 16.17 -22.55
N ALA A 141 0.64 17.05 -22.13
CA ALA A 141 1.00 18.31 -21.48
C ALA A 141 1.72 18.09 -20.13
N ALA A 142 1.32 17.07 -19.35
CA ALA A 142 1.99 16.71 -18.12
C ALA A 142 3.42 16.19 -18.36
N VAL A 143 3.64 15.39 -19.41
CA VAL A 143 4.98 14.94 -19.82
C VAL A 143 5.84 16.13 -20.23
N GLU A 144 5.30 17.09 -20.99
CA GLU A 144 6.02 18.31 -21.36
C GLU A 144 6.37 19.16 -20.13
N HIS A 145 5.45 19.31 -19.19
CA HIS A 145 5.64 20.09 -17.97
C HIS A 145 6.68 19.47 -17.03
N VAL A 146 6.61 18.15 -16.81
CA VAL A 146 7.51 17.41 -15.92
C VAL A 146 8.89 17.22 -16.56
N GLY A 147 8.94 17.08 -17.89
CA GLY A 147 10.15 16.80 -18.66
C GLY A 147 10.46 15.30 -18.80
N ILE A 148 11.36 14.99 -19.74
CA ILE A 148 11.84 13.63 -20.01
C ILE A 148 13.30 13.51 -19.51
N PRO A 149 13.68 12.40 -18.82
CA PRO A 149 12.87 11.23 -18.54
C PRO A 149 11.83 11.42 -17.42
N CYS A 150 10.67 10.78 -17.58
CA CYS A 150 9.63 10.73 -16.57
C CYS A 150 8.98 9.33 -16.49
N VAL A 151 8.15 9.12 -15.49
CA VAL A 151 7.45 7.87 -15.23
C VAL A 151 5.94 8.12 -15.24
N CYS A 152 5.20 7.34 -16.02
CA CYS A 152 3.74 7.30 -16.00
C CYS A 152 3.26 6.13 -15.16
N LYS A 153 2.26 6.35 -14.29
CA LYS A 153 1.62 5.29 -13.48
C LYS A 153 0.12 5.53 -13.36
N PRO A 154 -0.73 4.49 -13.43
CA PRO A 154 -2.13 4.61 -13.01
C PRO A 154 -2.21 4.99 -11.53
N VAL A 155 -3.17 5.84 -11.15
CA VAL A 155 -3.32 6.24 -9.74
C VAL A 155 -3.77 5.09 -8.83
N MET A 156 -4.39 4.06 -9.41
CA MET A 156 -4.85 2.85 -8.74
C MET A 156 -4.26 1.61 -9.44
N SER A 157 -3.01 1.26 -9.11
CA SER A 157 -2.34 0.05 -9.59
C SER A 157 -1.36 -0.51 -8.55
N SER A 158 -1.05 -1.80 -8.65
CA SER A 158 -0.08 -2.51 -7.80
C SER A 158 0.97 -3.23 -8.66
N SER A 159 2.16 -3.46 -8.10
CA SER A 159 3.26 -4.24 -8.72
C SER A 159 3.66 -3.76 -10.13
N GLY A 160 3.80 -2.45 -10.33
CA GLY A 160 4.26 -1.87 -11.60
C GLY A 160 3.31 -2.03 -12.80
N LYS A 161 2.12 -2.64 -12.65
CA LYS A 161 1.18 -2.80 -13.76
C LYS A 161 0.72 -1.44 -14.29
N GLY A 162 0.85 -1.27 -15.61
CA GLY A 162 0.54 -0.01 -16.31
C GLY A 162 1.60 1.08 -16.12
N GLN A 163 2.73 0.80 -15.46
CA GLN A 163 3.82 1.75 -15.29
C GLN A 163 4.77 1.72 -16.49
N SER A 164 5.15 2.91 -16.96
CA SER A 164 6.13 3.08 -18.04
C SER A 164 7.13 4.17 -17.71
N VAL A 165 8.40 3.96 -18.08
CA VAL A 165 9.41 5.02 -18.13
C VAL A 165 9.42 5.60 -19.53
N ILE A 166 9.17 6.91 -19.64
CA ILE A 166 9.18 7.67 -20.88
C ILE A 166 10.56 8.28 -21.04
N LYS A 167 11.30 7.83 -22.05
CA LYS A 167 12.69 8.26 -22.33
C LYS A 167 12.79 9.11 -23.59
N SER A 168 11.76 9.11 -24.43
CA SER A 168 11.61 9.98 -25.59
C SER A 168 10.15 10.27 -25.89
N GLU A 169 9.88 11.22 -26.78
CA GLU A 169 8.53 11.55 -27.25
C GLU A 169 7.81 10.34 -27.89
N ASP A 170 8.55 9.44 -28.52
CA ASP A 170 8.01 8.22 -29.14
C ASP A 170 7.42 7.21 -28.13
N ASP A 171 7.77 7.36 -26.84
CA ASP A 171 7.23 6.52 -25.77
C ASP A 171 5.87 7.01 -25.25
N ILE A 172 5.49 8.28 -25.51
CA ILE A 172 4.33 8.93 -24.90
C ILE A 172 3.03 8.15 -25.18
N GLN A 173 2.72 7.90 -26.45
CA GLN A 173 1.48 7.18 -26.80
C GLN A 173 1.43 5.78 -26.18
N LYS A 174 2.53 5.02 -26.27
CA LYS A 174 2.61 3.66 -25.73
C LYS A 174 2.46 3.64 -24.22
N ALA A 175 3.06 4.61 -23.52
CA ALA A 175 2.96 4.75 -22.08
C ALA A 175 1.53 5.07 -21.64
N TRP A 176 0.83 5.94 -22.38
CA TRP A 176 -0.59 6.22 -22.13
C TRP A 176 -1.43 4.96 -22.30
N ASP A 177 -1.33 4.29 -23.46
CA ASP A 177 -2.14 3.12 -23.78
C ASP A 177 -1.94 2.01 -22.73
N TYR A 178 -0.68 1.73 -22.35
CA TYR A 178 -0.37 0.75 -21.31
C TYR A 178 -0.92 1.12 -19.93
N ALA A 179 -0.89 2.40 -19.56
CA ALA A 179 -1.46 2.86 -18.29
C ALA A 179 -2.99 2.72 -18.26
N GLN A 180 -3.67 2.98 -19.40
CA GLN A 180 -5.12 2.81 -19.51
C GLN A 180 -5.54 1.34 -19.47
N GLU A 181 -4.73 0.43 -20.03
CA GLU A 181 -4.94 -1.03 -19.93
C GLU A 181 -4.63 -1.59 -18.53
N GLY A 182 -3.62 -1.05 -17.85
CA GLY A 182 -3.12 -1.54 -16.57
C GLY A 182 -3.88 -1.07 -15.32
N GLY A 183 -4.80 -0.12 -15.45
CA GLY A 183 -5.63 0.37 -14.34
C GLY A 183 -6.64 -0.66 -13.86
N ARG A 184 -6.89 -0.75 -12.54
CA ARG A 184 -7.81 -1.75 -11.93
C ARG A 184 -9.23 -1.74 -12.50
N SER A 185 -9.70 -0.63 -13.07
CA SER A 185 -11.02 -0.49 -13.69
C SER A 185 -11.01 -0.44 -15.22
N GLY A 186 -9.83 -0.41 -15.86
CA GLY A 186 -9.69 -0.05 -17.28
C GLY A 186 -10.07 1.41 -17.54
N ALA A 187 -9.17 2.17 -18.15
CA ALA A 187 -9.22 3.62 -18.30
C ALA A 187 -9.32 4.40 -16.97
N GLY A 188 -8.38 5.31 -16.73
CA GLY A 188 -8.36 6.06 -15.48
C GLY A 188 -7.27 7.12 -15.41
N ARG A 189 -7.39 7.94 -14.37
CA ARG A 189 -6.41 8.96 -14.04
C ARG A 189 -5.01 8.36 -13.88
N VAL A 190 -4.01 9.06 -14.39
CA VAL A 190 -2.60 8.70 -14.24
C VAL A 190 -1.85 9.82 -13.52
N ILE A 191 -0.69 9.47 -12.96
CA ILE A 191 0.31 10.41 -12.50
C ILE A 191 1.54 10.33 -13.43
N VAL A 192 2.04 11.48 -13.84
CA VAL A 192 3.34 11.65 -14.49
C VAL A 192 4.30 12.20 -13.44
N GLU A 193 5.43 11.53 -13.23
CA GLU A 193 6.43 11.90 -12.24
C GLU A 193 7.80 12.08 -12.88
N GLY A 194 8.56 13.09 -12.47
CA GLY A 194 9.94 13.26 -12.92
C GLY A 194 10.79 12.06 -12.50
N PHE A 195 11.63 11.57 -13.40
CA PHE A 195 12.56 10.51 -13.07
C PHE A 195 13.68 11.08 -12.20
N ILE A 196 13.79 10.60 -10.96
CA ILE A 196 14.82 11.04 -10.03
C ILE A 196 16.08 10.21 -10.27
N ASP A 197 17.18 10.88 -10.57
CA ASP A 197 18.52 10.28 -10.59
C ASP A 197 19.05 10.23 -9.15
N PHE A 198 18.77 9.11 -8.46
CA PHE A 198 19.16 8.88 -7.07
C PHE A 198 20.34 7.91 -6.96
N ASP A 199 21.19 8.09 -5.94
CA ASP A 199 22.32 7.20 -5.67
C ASP A 199 21.88 5.78 -5.26
N TYR A 200 20.78 5.69 -4.50
CA TYR A 200 20.15 4.46 -4.03
C TYR A 200 18.72 4.74 -3.55
N GLU A 201 17.90 3.70 -3.47
CA GLU A 201 16.55 3.72 -2.89
C GLU A 201 16.51 2.91 -1.59
N ILE A 202 15.63 3.32 -0.66
CA ILE A 202 15.46 2.65 0.62
C ILE A 202 13.98 2.45 0.96
N THR A 203 13.73 1.42 1.77
CA THR A 203 12.56 1.35 2.64
C THR A 203 13.01 1.66 4.08
N LEU A 204 12.47 2.74 4.64
CA LEU A 204 12.62 3.02 6.08
C LEU A 204 11.41 2.47 6.83
N LEU A 205 11.53 1.25 7.35
CA LEU A 205 10.46 0.66 8.18
C LEU A 205 10.29 1.49 9.46
N THR A 206 9.16 2.20 9.51
CA THR A 206 8.83 3.18 10.56
C THR A 206 7.65 2.66 11.36
N VAL A 207 7.84 2.47 12.67
CA VAL A 207 6.84 1.92 13.57
C VAL A 207 6.31 3.03 14.48
N ARG A 208 5.01 3.30 14.41
CA ARG A 208 4.32 4.17 15.38
C ARG A 208 3.67 3.29 16.44
N ALA A 209 4.14 3.40 17.66
CA ALA A 209 3.68 2.65 18.83
C ALA A 209 3.21 3.60 19.94
N VAL A 210 2.73 3.03 21.05
CA VAL A 210 2.24 3.80 22.21
C VAL A 210 3.33 4.66 22.86
N ASP A 211 4.59 4.27 22.71
CA ASP A 211 5.77 4.93 23.27
C ASP A 211 6.50 5.85 22.28
N GLY A 212 6.00 6.00 21.05
CA GLY A 212 6.53 6.94 20.06
C GLY A 212 6.71 6.35 18.68
N VAL A 213 7.53 7.04 17.87
CA VAL A 213 7.93 6.61 16.53
C VAL A 213 9.34 6.02 16.63
N HIS A 214 9.51 4.83 16.06
CA HIS A 214 10.77 4.10 16.04
C HIS A 214 11.13 3.73 14.61
N PHE A 215 12.43 3.72 14.30
CA PHE A 215 12.95 3.39 12.99
C PHE A 215 13.79 2.13 13.04
N CYS A 216 13.56 1.20 12.13
CA CYS A 216 14.57 0.19 11.83
C CYS A 216 15.75 0.84 11.10
N ALA A 217 16.90 0.16 11.06
CA ALA A 217 17.98 0.59 10.18
C ALA A 217 17.50 0.64 8.71
N PRO A 218 17.95 1.58 7.88
CA PRO A 218 17.49 1.70 6.49
C PRO A 218 17.71 0.41 5.70
N ILE A 219 16.70 -0.01 4.93
CA ILE A 219 16.78 -1.19 4.07
C ILE A 219 16.97 -0.73 2.63
N GLY A 220 18.14 -0.97 2.07
CA GLY A 220 18.37 -0.76 0.64
C GLY A 220 17.71 -1.86 -0.17
N HIS A 221 17.29 -1.56 -1.39
CA HIS A 221 16.76 -2.57 -2.30
C HIS A 221 17.06 -2.24 -3.76
N ARG A 222 16.95 -3.29 -4.60
CA ARG A 222 17.08 -3.17 -6.05
C ARG A 222 15.78 -3.55 -6.72
N GLN A 223 15.19 -2.61 -7.46
CA GLN A 223 14.02 -2.85 -8.32
C GLN A 223 14.44 -3.24 -9.74
N GLU A 224 13.76 -4.20 -10.34
CA GLU A 224 13.91 -4.57 -11.75
C GLU A 224 12.56 -5.06 -12.28
N ASP A 225 12.09 -4.51 -13.40
CA ASP A 225 10.80 -4.84 -14.03
C ASP A 225 9.57 -4.74 -13.11
N GLY A 226 9.60 -3.82 -12.14
CA GLY A 226 8.48 -3.57 -11.23
C GLY A 226 8.45 -4.45 -9.98
N ASP A 227 9.44 -5.34 -9.82
CA ASP A 227 9.60 -6.19 -8.64
C ASP A 227 10.94 -5.92 -7.94
N TYR A 228 10.91 -5.97 -6.61
CA TYR A 228 12.13 -5.96 -5.81
C TYR A 228 12.87 -7.29 -6.01
N ARG A 229 14.20 -7.25 -6.11
CA ARG A 229 15.03 -8.43 -6.38
C ARG A 229 15.89 -8.82 -5.19
N GLU A 230 16.56 -7.84 -4.60
CA GLU A 230 17.30 -8.01 -3.36
C GLU A 230 16.99 -6.84 -2.42
N SER A 231 17.12 -7.11 -1.12
CA SER A 231 17.17 -6.09 -0.08
C SER A 231 18.30 -6.39 0.91
N TRP A 232 18.86 -5.35 1.51
CA TRP A 232 19.95 -5.47 2.48
C TRP A 232 19.82 -4.43 3.59
N GLN A 233 20.31 -4.77 4.77
CA GLN A 233 20.24 -3.92 5.95
C GLN A 233 21.54 -4.06 6.77
N PRO A 234 22.19 -2.95 7.17
CA PRO A 234 21.82 -1.56 6.86
C PRO A 234 22.24 -1.12 5.44
N GLN A 235 21.47 -0.25 4.79
CA GLN A 235 21.96 0.58 3.70
C GLN A 235 22.92 1.64 4.26
N ALA A 236 24.09 1.77 3.67
CA ALA A 236 25.03 2.83 4.02
C ALA A 236 24.46 4.18 3.57
N MET A 237 24.36 5.13 4.50
CA MET A 237 23.84 6.48 4.26
C MET A 237 24.76 7.50 4.91
N SER A 238 24.77 8.72 4.37
CA SER A 238 25.38 9.85 5.08
C SER A 238 24.50 10.24 6.28
N ASP A 239 25.10 10.81 7.32
CA ASP A 239 24.36 11.28 8.50
C ASP A 239 23.26 12.29 8.14
N ILE A 240 23.47 13.10 7.09
CA ILE A 240 22.50 14.07 6.60
C ILE A 240 21.31 13.34 5.97
N ALA A 241 21.56 12.34 5.13
CA ALA A 241 20.49 11.56 4.49
C ALA A 241 19.69 10.76 5.52
N LEU A 242 20.36 10.15 6.51
CA LEU A 242 19.68 9.40 7.58
C LEU A 242 18.76 10.32 8.41
N LYS A 243 19.27 11.47 8.85
CA LYS A 243 18.45 12.44 9.60
C LYS A 243 17.26 12.98 8.80
N ALA A 244 17.44 13.18 7.50
CA ALA A 244 16.35 13.60 6.62
C ALA A 244 15.30 12.49 6.46
N ALA A 245 15.74 11.23 6.36
CA ALA A 245 14.85 10.08 6.25
C ALA A 245 14.04 9.81 7.53
N GLU A 246 14.62 10.07 8.71
CA GLU A 246 13.98 9.91 10.02
C GLU A 246 13.11 11.11 10.45
N TYR A 247 12.93 12.10 9.57
CA TYR A 247 12.12 13.27 9.88
C TYR A 247 10.63 12.91 10.05
N THR A 248 10.03 13.35 11.16
CA THR A 248 8.59 13.27 11.43
C THR A 248 8.01 14.68 11.57
N ALA A 249 7.00 15.00 10.77
CA ALA A 249 6.24 16.25 10.87
C ALA A 249 5.37 16.33 12.13
#